data_AF-A0A1B6LML3-F1
#
_entry.id   AF-A0A1B6LML3-F1
#
_cell.length_a   1.000
_cell.length_b   1.000
_cell.length_c   1.000
_cell.angle_alpha   90.00
_cell.angle_beta   90.00
_cell.angle_gamma   90.00
#
_symmetry.space_group_name_H-M   'P 1'
#
loop_
_entity.id
_entity.type
_entity.pdbx_description
1 polymer ?
#
loop_
_entity_poly.entity_id
_entity_poly.type
_entity_poly.pdbx_seq_one_letter_code
_entity_poly.pdbx_strand_id
1 'polypeptide(L)'
;QQQQHQEGVVGGDKKSRAGSILIYLKSMDDHAFPAAERIINDIGLAFKRDPQLKEFQMLPVTLNENRSPVHHENHSLGLESWCVPHVYCYAYNLLMDIRQQKRKREDAERINQLLVGALLLNPDVTVLWNMRRELTNLDPQFELHFTSVVLTRKPKSAEVFTYRKWLIKKMLTALPSDLALVTSEIHVCQLAAELYSNNYYAWNHRIWCLNQLPRESGSYISFLIDEWIRTHQWVSSHVSDHSGFQYRQHLLDRFVRLPPGGYNTVRKCTADIERTSAWSLQMFLSPLDSQRDSQLTEITKSILHEALDNRCEKLDSIPLGLILSELFFNTDLVLVFPGHEAIWYHRRFILHVFQECVQSLENYSGKNNCHKDNNGVSLEKAKRMENVSDCLLQRLMRFETVLYSRCKTDKDRQASYAEKHRAWLASIMKINLNLPLR
;
A
#
# COMPACT_ATOMS: atom_id res chain seq x y z
N GLN A 1 -46.86 22.30 22.05
CA GLN A 1 -46.64 23.06 20.80
C GLN A 1 -45.20 22.85 20.38
N GLN A 2 -45.01 22.57 19.10
CA GLN A 2 -43.81 22.19 18.35
C GLN A 2 -42.46 22.73 18.89
N GLN A 3 -41.46 21.86 19.10
CA GLN A 3 -40.40 21.60 18.12
C GLN A 3 -39.49 20.45 18.60
N GLN A 4 -39.31 19.48 17.71
CA GLN A 4 -38.42 18.33 17.80
C GLN A 4 -37.07 18.70 17.16
N HIS A 5 -35.95 18.31 17.77
CA HIS A 5 -34.71 18.01 17.05
C HIS A 5 -34.26 16.60 17.44
N GLN A 6 -34.56 15.65 16.57
CA GLN A 6 -33.97 14.31 16.56
C GLN A 6 -32.72 14.34 15.68
N GLU A 7 -31.58 14.03 16.29
CA GLU A 7 -30.42 13.50 15.60
C GLU A 7 -30.75 12.07 15.14
N GLY A 8 -30.92 11.90 13.83
CA GLY A 8 -31.16 10.62 13.18
C GLY A 8 -29.93 10.19 12.37
N VAL A 9 -29.24 9.15 12.87
CA VAL A 9 -28.55 8.07 12.15
C VAL A 9 -28.29 8.32 10.65
N VAL A 10 -27.07 8.75 10.31
CA VAL A 10 -26.57 8.72 8.92
C VAL A 10 -25.94 7.35 8.64
N GLY A 11 -26.81 6.37 8.41
CA GLY A 11 -26.51 5.07 7.83
C GLY A 11 -27.29 4.91 6.52
N GLY A 12 -26.98 5.74 5.53
CA GLY A 12 -27.72 5.84 4.26
C GLY A 12 -27.04 5.13 3.09
N ASP A 13 -27.33 3.86 2.94
CA ASP A 13 -27.68 3.15 1.70
C ASP A 13 -26.95 3.51 0.37
N LYS A 14 -25.77 2.92 0.16
CA LYS A 14 -25.11 2.86 -1.17
C LYS A 14 -25.83 1.93 -2.16
N LYS A 15 -26.74 1.06 -1.70
CA LYS A 15 -27.58 0.23 -2.57
C LYS A 15 -28.72 1.01 -3.23
N SER A 16 -29.15 2.12 -2.61
CA SER A 16 -30.25 2.94 -3.14
C SER A 16 -29.87 3.66 -4.43
N ARG A 17 -28.67 4.23 -4.56
CA ARG A 17 -28.26 4.95 -5.79
C ARG A 17 -28.04 4.04 -7.02
N ALA A 18 -27.54 2.83 -6.81
CA ALA A 18 -27.47 1.82 -7.87
C ALA A 18 -28.87 1.30 -8.24
N GLY A 19 -29.75 1.16 -7.25
CA GLY A 19 -31.16 0.81 -7.44
C GLY A 19 -31.96 1.90 -8.18
N SER A 20 -31.71 3.18 -7.92
CA SER A 20 -32.38 4.30 -8.58
C SER A 20 -32.03 4.39 -10.07
N ILE A 21 -30.81 4.04 -10.45
CA ILE A 21 -30.41 3.91 -11.85
C ILE A 21 -31.13 2.70 -12.47
N LEU A 22 -31.16 1.54 -11.79
CA LEU A 22 -31.85 0.35 -12.29
C LEU A 22 -33.36 0.51 -12.46
N ILE A 23 -34.03 1.32 -11.64
CA ILE A 23 -35.49 1.50 -11.70
C ILE A 23 -35.90 2.42 -12.87
N TYR A 24 -35.03 3.36 -13.29
CA TYR A 24 -35.25 4.17 -14.48
C TYR A 24 -34.94 3.44 -15.81
N LEU A 25 -34.34 2.25 -15.75
CA LEU A 25 -33.86 1.49 -16.92
C LEU A 25 -34.91 0.56 -17.54
N LYS A 26 -36.13 0.48 -16.99
CA LYS A 26 -37.12 -0.53 -17.39
C LYS A 26 -38.18 -0.06 -18.40
N SER A 27 -38.07 1.16 -18.94
CA SER A 27 -39.10 1.73 -19.83
C SER A 27 -38.59 2.44 -21.09
N MET A 28 -37.39 2.13 -21.59
CA MET A 28 -36.97 2.62 -22.91
C MET A 28 -36.81 1.45 -23.87
N ASP A 29 -37.52 1.58 -24.99
CA ASP A 29 -37.65 0.66 -26.11
C ASP A 29 -36.30 0.06 -26.56
N ASP A 30 -36.33 -1.23 -26.90
CA ASP A 30 -35.17 -2.10 -27.14
C ASP A 30 -34.20 -1.50 -28.19
N HIS A 31 -32.96 -1.23 -27.77
CA HIS A 31 -31.79 -0.85 -28.60
C HIS A 31 -31.79 0.53 -29.31
N ALA A 32 -32.75 1.41 -29.08
CA ALA A 32 -32.88 2.64 -29.87
C ALA A 32 -32.00 3.81 -29.37
N PHE A 33 -30.68 3.71 -29.52
CA PHE A 33 -29.83 4.91 -29.65
C PHE A 33 -28.96 4.78 -30.91
N PRO A 34 -29.42 5.27 -32.07
CA PRO A 34 -28.76 5.05 -33.36
C PRO A 34 -27.30 5.52 -33.41
N ALA A 35 -26.95 6.53 -32.62
CA ALA A 35 -25.59 7.05 -32.54
C ALA A 35 -24.68 6.23 -31.61
N ALA A 36 -25.20 5.28 -30.82
CA ALA A 36 -24.42 4.52 -29.84
C ALA A 36 -23.24 3.79 -30.48
N GLU A 37 -23.49 3.05 -31.55
CA GLU A 37 -22.47 2.26 -32.24
C GLU A 37 -21.38 3.18 -32.83
N ARG A 38 -21.78 4.32 -33.42
CA ARG A 38 -20.83 5.34 -33.90
C ARG A 38 -19.98 5.90 -32.75
N ILE A 39 -20.58 6.25 -31.62
CA ILE A 39 -19.86 6.80 -30.47
C ILE A 39 -18.89 5.78 -29.86
N ILE A 40 -19.30 4.50 -29.75
CA ILE A 40 -18.42 3.41 -29.30
C ILE A 40 -17.25 3.22 -30.26
N ASN A 41 -17.50 3.30 -31.57
CA ASN A 41 -16.46 3.24 -32.58
C ASN A 41 -15.49 4.43 -32.48
N ASP A 42 -16.00 5.65 -32.29
CA ASP A 42 -15.18 6.85 -32.10
C ASP A 42 -14.29 6.74 -30.84
N ILE A 43 -14.82 6.19 -29.74
CA ILE A 43 -14.03 5.86 -28.53
C ILE A 43 -12.92 4.85 -28.87
N GLY A 44 -13.25 3.75 -29.55
CA GLY A 44 -12.27 2.74 -29.94
C GLY A 44 -11.19 3.29 -30.88
N LEU A 45 -11.58 4.18 -31.80
CA LEU A 45 -10.66 4.87 -32.71
C LEU A 45 -9.72 5.83 -31.96
N ALA A 46 -10.17 6.48 -30.89
CA ALA A 46 -9.31 7.34 -30.08
C ALA A 46 -8.13 6.55 -29.49
N PHE A 47 -8.39 5.37 -28.91
CA PHE A 47 -7.31 4.50 -28.42
C PHE A 47 -6.38 4.00 -29.54
N LYS A 48 -6.92 3.70 -30.72
CA LYS A 48 -6.11 3.26 -31.88
C LYS A 48 -5.23 4.39 -32.44
N ARG A 49 -5.73 5.62 -32.47
CA ARG A 49 -5.03 6.80 -32.99
C ARG A 49 -4.00 7.36 -32.03
N ASP A 50 -4.25 7.22 -30.72
CA ASP A 50 -3.39 7.76 -29.67
C ASP A 50 -2.96 6.66 -28.69
N PRO A 51 -1.85 5.97 -28.97
CA PRO A 51 -1.26 4.99 -28.05
C PRO A 51 -0.79 5.59 -26.71
N GLN A 52 -0.73 6.93 -26.61
CA GLN A 52 -0.31 7.66 -25.41
C GLN A 52 -1.49 8.24 -24.63
N LEU A 53 -2.73 7.87 -24.97
CA LEU A 53 -3.93 8.34 -24.27
C LEU A 53 -3.77 8.16 -22.75
N LYS A 54 -3.90 9.24 -22.00
CA LYS A 54 -3.59 9.28 -20.56
C LYS A 54 -4.82 9.09 -19.71
N GLU A 55 -5.93 9.74 -20.08
CA GLU A 55 -7.11 9.82 -19.23
C GLU A 55 -8.42 9.88 -20.01
N PHE A 56 -9.49 9.56 -19.29
CA PHE A 56 -10.86 9.63 -19.79
C PHE A 56 -11.72 10.46 -18.83
N GLN A 57 -12.42 11.46 -19.37
CA GLN A 57 -13.25 12.38 -18.62
C GLN A 57 -14.68 12.46 -19.19
N MET A 58 -15.65 12.65 -18.29
CA MET A 58 -17.03 12.93 -18.67
C MET A 58 -17.26 14.45 -18.65
N LEU A 59 -17.57 15.04 -19.79
CA LEU A 59 -17.74 16.47 -19.94
C LEU A 59 -19.19 16.86 -19.57
N PRO A 60 -19.41 17.81 -18.64
CA PRO A 60 -20.76 18.19 -18.22
C PRO A 60 -21.44 19.00 -19.32
N VAL A 61 -22.26 18.32 -20.12
CA VAL A 61 -23.03 18.90 -21.22
C VAL A 61 -24.45 18.33 -21.14
N THR A 62 -25.44 19.23 -21.17
CA THR A 62 -26.86 18.88 -21.02
C THR A 62 -27.64 18.87 -22.33
N LEU A 63 -27.11 19.48 -23.39
CA LEU A 63 -27.78 19.61 -24.68
C LEU A 63 -26.91 19.04 -25.80
N ASN A 64 -27.55 18.27 -26.67
CA ASN A 64 -26.92 17.70 -27.85
C ASN A 64 -26.80 18.79 -28.93
N GLU A 65 -25.57 19.16 -29.28
CA GLU A 65 -25.28 19.89 -30.52
C GLU A 65 -25.02 18.86 -31.63
N ASN A 66 -25.36 19.15 -32.89
CA ASN A 66 -25.20 18.22 -34.03
C ASN A 66 -23.72 17.96 -34.41
N ARG A 67 -22.92 17.54 -33.43
CA ARG A 67 -21.47 17.27 -33.44
C ARG A 67 -21.22 15.94 -32.73
N SER A 68 -20.02 15.38 -32.87
CA SER A 68 -19.69 14.16 -32.12
C SER A 68 -19.53 14.50 -30.63
N PRO A 69 -20.11 13.71 -29.70
CA PRO A 69 -19.92 13.91 -28.27
C PRO A 69 -18.56 13.37 -27.77
N VAL A 70 -17.75 12.80 -28.66
CA VAL A 70 -16.41 12.28 -28.37
C VAL A 70 -15.38 13.34 -28.71
N HIS A 71 -14.61 13.76 -27.70
CA HIS A 71 -13.58 14.78 -27.80
C HIS A 71 -12.21 14.17 -27.52
N HIS A 72 -11.20 14.55 -28.30
CA HIS A 72 -9.82 14.09 -28.08
C HIS A 72 -8.88 15.28 -28.19
N GLU A 73 -8.20 15.60 -27.09
CA GLU A 73 -7.26 16.72 -27.01
C GLU A 73 -6.15 16.39 -26.00
N ASN A 74 -4.89 16.69 -26.34
CA ASN A 74 -3.73 16.54 -25.43
C ASN A 74 -3.66 15.17 -24.72
N HIS A 75 -3.87 14.08 -25.45
CA HIS A 75 -3.93 12.71 -24.92
C HIS A 75 -5.04 12.46 -23.89
N SER A 76 -6.11 13.25 -23.93
CA SER A 76 -7.26 13.12 -23.04
C SER A 76 -8.52 12.85 -23.87
N LEU A 77 -9.30 11.85 -23.47
CA LEU A 77 -10.54 11.48 -24.13
C LEU A 77 -11.73 12.01 -23.32
N GLY A 78 -12.47 12.95 -23.90
CA GLY A 78 -13.70 13.48 -23.33
C GLY A 78 -14.93 12.80 -23.94
N LEU A 79 -15.94 12.51 -23.12
CA LEU A 79 -17.27 12.12 -23.57
C LEU A 79 -18.34 13.00 -22.92
N GLU A 80 -19.18 13.63 -23.72
CA GLU A 80 -20.27 14.46 -23.21
C GLU A 80 -21.27 13.66 -22.37
N SER A 81 -21.66 14.20 -21.22
CA SER A 81 -22.43 13.49 -20.20
C SER A 81 -23.83 13.08 -20.66
N TRP A 82 -24.44 13.82 -21.60
CA TRP A 82 -25.81 13.53 -22.06
C TRP A 82 -25.92 12.18 -22.77
N CYS A 83 -24.90 11.72 -23.50
CA CYS A 83 -24.96 10.46 -24.24
C CYS A 83 -24.57 9.25 -23.39
N VAL A 84 -23.90 9.44 -22.24
CA VAL A 84 -23.36 8.36 -21.40
C VAL A 84 -24.40 7.30 -21.02
N PRO A 85 -25.61 7.64 -20.51
CA PRO A 85 -26.60 6.64 -20.16
C PRO A 85 -27.05 5.83 -21.38
N HIS A 86 -27.30 6.50 -22.51
CA HIS A 86 -27.79 5.86 -23.73
C HIS A 86 -26.74 4.92 -24.35
N VAL A 87 -25.49 5.37 -24.45
CA VAL A 87 -24.37 4.56 -24.96
C VAL A 87 -24.13 3.35 -24.08
N TYR A 88 -24.11 3.54 -22.75
CA TYR A 88 -23.89 2.43 -21.82
C TYR A 88 -25.03 1.40 -21.88
N CYS A 89 -26.29 1.84 -21.87
CA CYS A 89 -27.44 0.93 -21.92
C CYS A 89 -27.48 0.13 -23.22
N TYR A 90 -27.22 0.78 -24.35
CA TYR A 90 -27.11 0.12 -25.65
C TYR A 90 -26.05 -0.99 -25.62
N ALA A 91 -24.83 -0.66 -25.20
CA ALA A 91 -23.73 -1.61 -25.15
C ALA A 91 -24.00 -2.75 -24.18
N TYR A 92 -24.49 -2.44 -22.98
CA TYR A 92 -24.78 -3.43 -21.94
C TYR A 92 -25.88 -4.41 -22.37
N ASN A 93 -27.01 -3.92 -22.86
CA ASN A 93 -28.13 -4.78 -23.26
C ASN A 93 -27.71 -5.72 -24.39
N LEU A 94 -27.04 -5.19 -25.42
CA LEU A 94 -26.55 -6.00 -26.53
C LEU A 94 -25.54 -7.07 -26.06
N LEU A 95 -24.61 -6.72 -25.16
CA LEU A 95 -23.67 -7.69 -24.57
C LEU A 95 -24.40 -8.77 -23.75
N MET A 96 -25.45 -8.40 -23.00
CA MET A 96 -26.24 -9.37 -22.25
C MET A 96 -27.01 -10.31 -23.17
N ASP A 97 -27.58 -9.82 -24.27
CA ASP A 97 -28.28 -10.64 -25.26
C ASP A 97 -27.33 -11.63 -25.94
N ILE A 98 -26.15 -11.17 -26.34
CA ILE A 98 -25.09 -12.02 -26.91
C ILE A 98 -24.73 -13.15 -25.93
N ARG A 99 -24.56 -12.81 -24.63
CA ARG A 99 -24.22 -13.77 -23.59
C ARG A 99 -25.34 -14.80 -23.36
N GLN A 100 -26.60 -14.39 -23.42
CA GLN A 100 -27.76 -15.28 -23.27
C GLN A 100 -27.93 -16.21 -24.47
N GLN A 101 -27.67 -15.71 -25.68
CA GLN A 101 -27.86 -16.46 -26.92
C GLN A 101 -26.80 -17.56 -27.14
N LYS A 102 -25.75 -17.63 -26.30
CA LYS A 102 -24.70 -18.68 -26.09
C LYS A 102 -24.02 -19.33 -27.32
N ARG A 103 -24.52 -19.19 -28.56
CA ARG A 103 -24.14 -20.00 -29.73
C ARG A 103 -24.28 -19.32 -31.10
N LYS A 104 -24.77 -18.08 -31.21
CA LYS A 104 -24.59 -17.34 -32.47
C LYS A 104 -23.15 -16.85 -32.54
N ARG A 105 -22.45 -17.12 -33.65
CA ARG A 105 -21.12 -16.58 -33.96
C ARG A 105 -21.26 -15.08 -34.20
N GLU A 106 -21.42 -14.32 -33.13
CA GLU A 106 -21.25 -12.87 -33.19
C GLU A 106 -19.77 -12.57 -33.43
N ASP A 107 -19.52 -11.48 -34.16
CA ASP A 107 -18.18 -11.05 -34.49
C ASP A 107 -17.41 -10.68 -33.22
N ALA A 108 -16.27 -11.33 -33.00
CA ALA A 108 -15.42 -11.10 -31.84
C ALA A 108 -14.92 -9.64 -31.76
N GLU A 109 -14.70 -8.99 -32.90
CA GLU A 109 -14.29 -7.58 -32.94
C GLU A 109 -15.44 -6.66 -32.48
N ARG A 110 -16.68 -6.96 -32.90
CA ARG A 110 -17.87 -6.22 -32.45
C ARG A 110 -18.06 -6.36 -30.93
N ILE A 111 -17.92 -7.57 -30.39
CA ILE A 111 -17.98 -7.81 -28.94
C ILE A 111 -16.88 -7.02 -28.23
N ASN A 112 -15.66 -7.01 -28.76
CA ASN A 112 -14.55 -6.25 -28.21
C ASN A 112 -14.84 -4.75 -28.17
N GLN A 113 -15.36 -4.17 -29.25
CA GLN A 113 -15.74 -2.75 -29.33
C GLN A 113 -16.79 -2.38 -28.29
N LEU A 114 -17.86 -3.18 -28.19
CA LEU A 114 -18.91 -2.99 -27.19
C LEU A 114 -18.37 -3.06 -25.76
N LEU A 115 -17.46 -4.01 -25.49
CA LEU A 115 -16.83 -4.16 -24.18
C LEU A 115 -15.92 -2.98 -23.84
N VAL A 116 -15.12 -2.47 -24.79
CA VAL A 116 -14.29 -1.27 -24.58
C VAL A 116 -15.16 -0.08 -24.18
N GLY A 117 -16.24 0.18 -24.92
CA GLY A 117 -17.17 1.26 -24.59
C GLY A 117 -17.84 1.05 -23.22
N ALA A 118 -18.41 -0.13 -22.97
CA ALA A 118 -19.13 -0.41 -21.73
C ALA A 118 -18.23 -0.35 -20.49
N LEU A 119 -17.02 -0.93 -20.55
CA LEU A 119 -16.07 -0.96 -19.44
C LEU A 119 -15.42 0.40 -19.17
N LEU A 120 -15.21 1.23 -20.20
CA LEU A 120 -14.75 2.60 -20.03
C LEU A 120 -15.76 3.42 -19.20
N LEU A 121 -17.05 3.24 -19.48
CA LEU A 121 -18.15 3.95 -18.82
C LEU A 121 -18.50 3.36 -17.45
N ASN A 122 -18.49 2.05 -17.29
CA ASN A 122 -18.76 1.37 -16.03
C ASN A 122 -17.90 0.09 -15.85
N PRO A 123 -16.72 0.21 -15.22
CA PRO A 123 -15.83 -0.92 -15.03
C PRO A 123 -16.21 -1.84 -13.87
N ASP A 124 -17.16 -1.47 -13.01
CA ASP A 124 -17.52 -2.25 -11.82
C ASP A 124 -18.60 -3.32 -12.13
N VAL A 125 -18.48 -3.98 -13.28
CA VAL A 125 -19.40 -5.03 -13.74
C VAL A 125 -18.61 -6.29 -14.10
N THR A 126 -18.53 -7.21 -13.14
CA THR A 126 -17.74 -8.46 -13.25
C THR A 126 -18.06 -9.27 -14.51
N VAL A 127 -19.33 -9.32 -14.92
CA VAL A 127 -19.76 -10.08 -16.11
C VAL A 127 -19.08 -9.57 -17.38
N LEU A 128 -18.87 -8.25 -17.51
CA LEU A 128 -18.22 -7.67 -18.69
C LEU A 128 -16.74 -8.03 -18.74
N TRP A 129 -16.03 -8.05 -17.61
CA TRP A 129 -14.66 -8.55 -17.54
C TRP A 129 -14.56 -10.04 -17.83
N ASN A 130 -15.55 -10.84 -17.42
CA ASN A 130 -15.61 -12.26 -17.78
C ASN A 130 -15.72 -12.43 -19.31
N MET A 131 -16.65 -11.72 -19.93
CA MET A 131 -16.79 -11.72 -21.40
C MET A 131 -15.52 -11.27 -22.09
N ARG A 132 -14.82 -10.25 -21.55
CA ARG A 132 -13.54 -9.80 -22.08
C ARG A 132 -12.48 -10.89 -22.02
N ARG A 133 -12.36 -11.62 -20.91
CA ARG A 133 -11.41 -12.74 -20.75
C ARG A 133 -11.70 -13.94 -21.67
N GLU A 134 -12.95 -14.09 -22.13
CA GLU A 134 -13.36 -15.13 -23.08
C GLU A 134 -12.86 -14.83 -24.51
N LEU A 135 -12.41 -13.60 -24.81
CA LEU A 135 -11.82 -13.23 -26.10
C LEU A 135 -10.39 -13.80 -26.26
N THR A 136 -10.09 -14.36 -27.43
CA THR A 136 -8.81 -15.07 -27.67
C THR A 136 -7.67 -14.17 -28.15
N ASN A 137 -7.97 -13.04 -28.78
CA ASN A 137 -6.99 -12.20 -29.51
C ASN A 137 -6.83 -10.81 -28.87
N LEU A 138 -6.66 -10.76 -27.54
CA LEU A 138 -6.38 -9.50 -26.84
C LEU A 138 -4.88 -9.21 -26.79
N ASP A 139 -4.49 -8.00 -27.20
CA ASP A 139 -3.13 -7.49 -27.02
C ASP A 139 -2.89 -7.09 -25.56
N PRO A 140 -1.99 -7.76 -24.82
CA PRO A 140 -1.73 -7.44 -23.42
C PRO A 140 -1.31 -5.99 -23.17
N GLN A 141 -0.59 -5.37 -24.12
CA GLN A 141 -0.13 -4.00 -23.94
C GLN A 141 -1.29 -3.01 -24.04
N PHE A 142 -2.15 -3.18 -25.05
CA PHE A 142 -3.42 -2.45 -25.13
C PHE A 142 -4.28 -2.65 -23.88
N GLU A 143 -4.40 -3.87 -23.37
CA GLU A 143 -5.21 -4.15 -22.17
C GLU A 143 -4.71 -3.42 -20.92
N LEU A 144 -3.38 -3.40 -20.69
CA LEU A 144 -2.78 -2.62 -19.61
C LEU A 144 -3.01 -1.12 -19.80
N HIS A 145 -2.86 -0.61 -21.02
CA HIS A 145 -3.10 0.79 -21.34
C HIS A 145 -4.56 1.20 -21.12
N PHE A 146 -5.50 0.45 -21.70
CA PHE A 146 -6.94 0.65 -21.54
C PHE A 146 -7.34 0.69 -20.07
N THR A 147 -6.89 -0.29 -19.28
CA THR A 147 -7.22 -0.33 -17.84
C THR A 147 -6.56 0.78 -17.03
N SER A 148 -5.39 1.29 -17.43
CA SER A 148 -4.80 2.49 -16.83
C SER A 148 -5.67 3.73 -17.07
N VAL A 149 -6.16 3.92 -18.30
CA VAL A 149 -7.09 5.02 -18.63
C VAL A 149 -8.38 4.90 -17.82
N VAL A 150 -8.94 3.69 -17.68
CA VAL A 150 -10.13 3.45 -16.85
C VAL A 150 -9.90 3.86 -15.38
N LEU A 151 -8.72 3.57 -14.82
CA LEU A 151 -8.37 3.91 -13.44
C LEU A 151 -8.25 5.43 -13.20
N THR A 152 -8.00 6.25 -14.22
CA THR A 152 -7.99 7.72 -14.05
C THR A 152 -9.34 8.28 -13.59
N ARG A 153 -10.44 7.65 -14.03
CA ARG A 153 -11.81 8.01 -13.60
C ARG A 153 -12.32 7.16 -12.44
N LYS A 154 -11.91 5.88 -12.38
CA LYS A 154 -12.38 4.91 -11.39
C LYS A 154 -11.21 4.31 -10.60
N PRO A 155 -10.45 5.13 -9.85
CA PRO A 155 -9.19 4.70 -9.22
C PRO A 155 -9.37 3.60 -8.17
N LYS A 156 -10.58 3.39 -7.65
CA LYS A 156 -10.89 2.34 -6.67
C LYS A 156 -11.53 1.09 -7.26
N SER A 157 -11.58 0.93 -8.58
CA SER A 157 -12.27 -0.21 -9.18
C SER A 157 -11.55 -1.52 -8.87
N ALA A 158 -12.14 -2.33 -8.00
CA ALA A 158 -11.61 -3.64 -7.62
C ALA A 158 -11.55 -4.61 -8.81
N GLU A 159 -12.53 -4.50 -9.70
CA GLU A 159 -12.63 -5.31 -10.92
C GLU A 159 -11.46 -5.01 -11.87
N VAL A 160 -11.10 -3.74 -12.06
CA VAL A 160 -9.96 -3.36 -12.90
C VAL A 160 -8.66 -3.93 -12.33
N PHE A 161 -8.40 -3.76 -11.02
CA PHE A 161 -7.20 -4.35 -10.41
C PHE A 161 -7.19 -5.88 -10.49
N THR A 162 -8.36 -6.52 -10.39
CA THR A 162 -8.47 -7.99 -10.53
C THR A 162 -8.16 -8.44 -11.96
N TYR A 163 -8.65 -7.71 -12.95
CA TYR A 163 -8.35 -7.96 -14.36
C TYR A 163 -6.85 -7.75 -14.66
N ARG A 164 -6.26 -6.66 -14.15
CA ARG A 164 -4.81 -6.41 -14.27
C ARG A 164 -3.98 -7.52 -13.65
N LYS A 165 -4.34 -8.05 -12.47
CA LYS A 165 -3.66 -9.22 -11.87
C LYS A 165 -3.69 -10.44 -12.79
N TRP A 166 -4.83 -10.73 -13.41
CA TRP A 166 -4.96 -11.84 -14.36
C TRP A 166 -4.03 -11.64 -15.57
N LEU A 167 -3.99 -10.43 -16.11
CA LEU A 167 -3.17 -10.09 -17.27
C LEU A 167 -1.66 -10.16 -16.98
N ILE A 168 -1.23 -9.51 -15.91
CA ILE A 168 0.18 -9.48 -15.49
C ILE A 168 0.64 -10.91 -15.14
N LYS A 169 -0.19 -11.71 -14.47
CA LYS A 169 0.16 -13.12 -14.20
C LYS A 169 0.37 -13.92 -15.49
N LYS A 170 -0.47 -13.70 -16.51
CA LYS A 170 -0.31 -14.34 -17.82
C LYS A 170 1.01 -13.90 -18.48
N MET A 171 1.35 -12.61 -18.42
CA MET A 171 2.60 -12.07 -18.97
C MET A 171 3.83 -12.60 -18.24
N LEU A 172 3.82 -12.63 -16.90
CA LEU A 172 4.93 -13.16 -16.09
C LEU A 172 5.10 -14.68 -16.22
N THR A 173 4.07 -15.40 -16.67
CA THR A 173 4.21 -16.82 -17.03
C THR A 173 5.06 -16.98 -18.30
N ALA A 174 4.95 -16.03 -19.24
CA ALA A 174 5.75 -16.03 -20.47
C ALA A 174 7.17 -15.48 -20.25
N LEU A 175 7.31 -14.44 -19.42
CA LEU A 175 8.60 -13.86 -19.04
C LEU A 175 8.70 -13.74 -17.51
N PRO A 176 9.19 -14.78 -16.82
CA PRO A 176 9.33 -14.75 -15.36
C PRO A 176 10.28 -13.64 -14.89
N SER A 177 9.94 -13.01 -13.78
CA SER A 177 10.76 -11.96 -13.14
C SER A 177 10.98 -10.70 -13.98
N ASP A 178 10.07 -10.36 -14.89
CA ASP A 178 10.08 -9.08 -15.60
C ASP A 178 9.89 -7.90 -14.62
N LEU A 179 11.03 -7.37 -14.16
CA LEU A 179 11.07 -6.24 -13.24
C LEU A 179 10.50 -4.96 -13.88
N ALA A 180 10.64 -4.78 -15.20
CA ALA A 180 10.12 -3.61 -15.89
C ALA A 180 8.59 -3.60 -15.88
N LEU A 181 7.96 -4.75 -16.13
CA LEU A 181 6.51 -4.91 -16.02
C LEU A 181 6.01 -4.60 -14.60
N VAL A 182 6.61 -5.20 -13.57
CA VAL A 182 6.23 -4.95 -12.17
C VAL A 182 6.44 -3.48 -11.79
N THR A 183 7.54 -2.88 -12.23
CA THR A 183 7.84 -1.46 -11.96
C THR A 183 6.85 -0.52 -12.67
N SER A 184 6.45 -0.83 -13.90
CA SER A 184 5.41 -0.06 -14.60
C SER A 184 4.06 -0.11 -13.88
N GLU A 185 3.74 -1.24 -13.25
CA GLU A 185 2.50 -1.40 -12.48
C GLU A 185 2.47 -0.55 -11.21
N ILE A 186 3.64 -0.29 -10.63
CA ILE A 186 3.77 0.62 -9.48
C ILE A 186 3.33 2.03 -9.84
N HIS A 187 3.63 2.50 -11.06
CA HIS A 187 3.18 3.83 -11.50
C HIS A 187 1.64 3.91 -11.58
N VAL A 188 0.98 2.84 -12.00
CA VAL A 188 -0.50 2.80 -12.05
C VAL A 188 -1.10 2.81 -10.64
N CYS A 189 -0.52 2.05 -9.71
CA CYS A 189 -0.95 2.07 -8.31
C CYS A 189 -0.75 3.46 -7.68
N GLN A 190 0.37 4.11 -8.01
CA GLN A 190 0.73 5.44 -7.54
C GLN A 190 -0.31 6.49 -8.00
N LEU A 191 -0.60 6.55 -9.32
CA LEU A 191 -1.62 7.44 -9.86
C LEU A 191 -3.01 7.20 -9.23
N ALA A 192 -3.39 5.94 -9.04
CA ALA A 192 -4.67 5.60 -8.41
C ALA A 192 -4.73 6.02 -6.92
N ALA A 193 -3.59 6.03 -6.22
CA ALA A 193 -3.50 6.52 -4.84
C ALA A 193 -3.51 8.06 -4.76
N GLU A 194 -2.95 8.75 -5.76
CA GLU A 194 -3.01 10.22 -5.89
C GLU A 194 -4.44 10.70 -6.14
N LEU A 195 -5.18 9.98 -6.99
CA LEU A 195 -6.56 10.30 -7.33
C LEU A 195 -7.57 9.97 -6.21
N TYR A 196 -7.19 9.14 -5.24
CA TYR A 196 -8.09 8.76 -4.14
C TYR A 196 -7.34 8.48 -2.85
N SER A 197 -7.55 9.34 -1.84
CA SER A 197 -6.98 9.14 -0.50
C SER A 197 -7.36 7.78 0.10
N ASN A 198 -6.42 7.09 0.77
CA ASN A 198 -6.68 5.78 1.37
C ASN A 198 -7.18 4.73 0.35
N ASN A 199 -6.61 4.72 -0.84
CA ASN A 199 -6.96 3.74 -1.87
C ASN A 199 -6.43 2.33 -1.54
N TYR A 200 -7.18 1.62 -0.70
CA TYR A 200 -6.86 0.25 -0.30
C TYR A 200 -6.59 -0.68 -1.49
N TYR A 201 -7.32 -0.54 -2.60
CA TYR A 201 -7.15 -1.44 -3.75
C TYR A 201 -5.82 -1.22 -4.47
N ALA A 202 -5.41 0.03 -4.65
CA ALA A 202 -4.11 0.37 -5.24
C ALA A 202 -2.96 -0.16 -4.38
N TRP A 203 -2.99 0.11 -3.07
CA TRP A 203 -1.95 -0.35 -2.14
C TRP A 203 -1.91 -1.89 -2.02
N ASN A 204 -3.04 -2.58 -2.03
CA ASN A 204 -3.07 -4.04 -2.05
C ASN A 204 -2.61 -4.64 -3.38
N HIS A 205 -2.85 -3.95 -4.49
CA HIS A 205 -2.27 -4.34 -5.77
C HIS A 205 -0.74 -4.20 -5.73
N ARG A 206 -0.23 -3.13 -5.12
CA ARG A 206 1.20 -2.92 -4.85
C ARG A 206 1.85 -4.04 -4.03
N ILE A 207 1.18 -4.52 -2.98
CA ILE A 207 1.60 -5.72 -2.22
C ILE A 207 1.63 -6.95 -3.12
N TRP A 208 0.61 -7.13 -3.96
CA TRP A 208 0.56 -8.26 -4.88
C TRP A 208 1.73 -8.23 -5.88
N CYS A 209 2.06 -7.06 -6.45
CA CYS A 209 3.21 -6.84 -7.33
C CYS A 209 4.54 -7.29 -6.68
N LEU A 210 4.78 -6.86 -5.44
CA LEU A 210 5.97 -7.27 -4.67
C LEU A 210 6.07 -8.81 -4.54
N ASN A 211 4.94 -9.50 -4.40
CA ASN A 211 4.91 -10.96 -4.27
C ASN A 211 4.96 -11.71 -5.62
N GLN A 212 5.07 -11.01 -6.76
CA GLN A 212 5.27 -11.65 -8.07
C GLN A 212 6.75 -11.94 -8.36
N LEU A 213 7.67 -11.26 -7.67
CA LEU A 213 9.11 -11.50 -7.80
C LEU A 213 9.54 -12.66 -6.90
N PRO A 214 10.48 -13.52 -7.33
CA PRO A 214 11.01 -14.58 -6.48
C PRO A 214 11.62 -14.00 -5.20
N ARG A 215 11.18 -14.48 -4.04
CA ARG A 215 11.68 -14.00 -2.74
C ARG A 215 13.20 -14.12 -2.68
N GLU A 216 13.83 -13.13 -2.05
CA GLU A 216 15.29 -13.07 -1.81
C GLU A 216 16.16 -13.01 -3.08
N SER A 217 15.57 -12.97 -4.28
CA SER A 217 16.31 -12.67 -5.50
C SER A 217 16.85 -11.25 -5.50
N GLY A 218 17.91 -11.00 -6.26
CA GLY A 218 18.46 -9.65 -6.40
C GLY A 218 17.44 -8.63 -6.92
N SER A 219 16.56 -9.03 -7.84
CA SER A 219 15.47 -8.17 -8.34
C SER A 219 14.42 -7.88 -7.26
N TYR A 220 14.06 -8.88 -6.44
CA TYR A 220 13.17 -8.66 -5.29
C TYR A 220 13.75 -7.67 -4.29
N ILE A 221 15.03 -7.83 -3.92
CA ILE A 221 15.69 -6.95 -2.94
C ILE A 221 15.86 -5.54 -3.51
N SER A 222 16.28 -5.40 -4.77
CA SER A 222 16.36 -4.12 -5.45
C SER A 222 14.99 -3.41 -5.46
N PHE A 223 13.94 -4.13 -5.82
CA PHE A 223 12.59 -3.59 -5.84
C PHE A 223 12.09 -3.20 -4.44
N LEU A 224 12.41 -4.01 -3.43
CA LEU A 224 12.06 -3.74 -2.04
C LEU A 224 12.73 -2.46 -1.52
N ILE A 225 14.01 -2.22 -1.87
CA ILE A 225 14.76 -0.98 -1.56
C ILE A 225 14.11 0.23 -2.20
N ASP A 226 13.80 0.13 -3.49
CA ASP A 226 13.17 1.23 -4.21
C ASP A 226 11.81 1.60 -3.61
N GLU A 227 11.00 0.61 -3.25
CA GLU A 227 9.69 0.82 -2.62
C GLU A 227 9.82 1.40 -1.21
N TRP A 228 10.85 1.03 -0.44
CA TRP A 228 11.15 1.64 0.85
C TRP A 228 11.40 3.14 0.74
N ILE A 229 12.23 3.53 -0.23
CA ILE A 229 12.60 4.92 -0.49
C ILE A 229 11.38 5.71 -1.01
N ARG A 230 10.67 5.17 -2.01
CA ARG A 230 9.50 5.84 -2.59
C ARG A 230 8.37 6.03 -1.58
N THR A 231 8.10 5.03 -0.76
CA THR A 231 7.01 5.12 0.22
C THR A 231 7.34 6.02 1.39
N HIS A 232 8.62 6.22 1.72
CA HIS A 232 9.05 7.23 2.70
C HIS A 232 8.62 8.62 2.24
N GLN A 233 8.90 8.97 0.97
CA GLN A 233 8.49 10.23 0.37
C GLN A 233 6.96 10.39 0.31
N TRP A 234 6.24 9.31 -0.02
CA TRP A 234 4.78 9.31 -0.05
C TRP A 234 4.17 9.64 1.30
N VAL A 235 4.51 8.88 2.35
CA VAL A 235 3.89 9.05 3.67
C VAL A 235 4.28 10.36 4.35
N SER A 236 5.41 10.97 3.94
CA SER A 236 5.82 12.32 4.37
C SER A 236 4.89 13.42 3.85
N SER A 237 4.25 13.21 2.69
CA SER A 237 3.32 14.15 2.06
C SER A 237 1.85 13.75 2.22
N HIS A 238 1.58 12.50 2.59
CA HIS A 238 0.24 11.91 2.74
C HIS A 238 0.04 11.35 4.15
N VAL A 239 0.27 12.16 5.18
CA VAL A 239 0.28 11.75 6.59
C VAL A 239 -1.04 11.22 7.15
N SER A 240 -2.14 11.37 6.40
CA SER A 240 -3.46 10.79 6.70
C SER A 240 -3.78 9.50 5.94
N ASP A 241 -2.86 8.99 5.12
CA ASP A 241 -3.07 7.80 4.29
C ASP A 241 -2.72 6.52 5.09
N HIS A 242 -3.74 5.94 5.73
CA HIS A 242 -3.64 4.66 6.42
C HIS A 242 -3.21 3.53 5.48
N SER A 243 -3.61 3.55 4.20
CA SER A 243 -3.27 2.49 3.25
C SER A 243 -1.80 2.58 2.82
N GLY A 244 -1.29 3.81 2.63
CA GLY A 244 0.14 4.07 2.39
C GLY A 244 1.00 3.62 3.57
N PHE A 245 0.62 3.97 4.80
CA PHE A 245 1.31 3.46 5.99
C PHE A 245 1.23 1.93 6.13
N GLN A 246 0.09 1.31 5.84
CA GLN A 246 -0.05 -0.15 5.86
C GLN A 246 0.92 -0.82 4.86
N TYR A 247 1.09 -0.25 3.67
CA TYR A 247 2.07 -0.75 2.71
C TYR A 247 3.49 -0.60 3.24
N ARG A 248 3.83 0.55 3.83
CA ARG A 248 5.13 0.76 4.47
C ARG A 248 5.40 -0.21 5.62
N GLN A 249 4.39 -0.54 6.42
CA GLN A 249 4.46 -1.59 7.45
C GLN A 249 4.78 -2.95 6.84
N HIS A 250 4.14 -3.30 5.71
CA HIS A 250 4.44 -4.53 4.97
C HIS A 250 5.89 -4.56 4.48
N LEU A 251 6.42 -3.43 3.99
CA LEU A 251 7.81 -3.33 3.56
C LEU A 251 8.78 -3.50 4.75
N LEU A 252 8.53 -2.83 5.87
CA LEU A 252 9.36 -2.96 7.07
C LEU A 252 9.43 -4.41 7.55
N ASP A 253 8.28 -5.10 7.64
CA ASP A 253 8.21 -6.52 7.99
C ASP A 253 9.05 -7.40 7.05
N ARG A 254 9.01 -7.12 5.75
CA ARG A 254 9.82 -7.85 4.76
C ARG A 254 11.32 -7.57 4.91
N PHE A 255 11.70 -6.32 5.16
CA PHE A 255 13.10 -5.95 5.36
C PHE A 255 13.70 -6.63 6.58
N VAL A 256 13.06 -6.51 7.74
CA VAL A 256 13.65 -6.98 9.00
C VAL A 256 13.74 -8.50 9.08
N ARG A 257 12.96 -9.21 8.26
CA ARG A 257 12.97 -10.68 8.14
C ARG A 257 13.80 -11.18 6.96
N LEU A 258 14.56 -10.33 6.28
CA LEU A 258 15.53 -10.80 5.29
C LEU A 258 16.54 -11.73 5.98
N PRO A 259 16.95 -12.83 5.31
CA PRO A 259 18.05 -13.65 5.81
C PRO A 259 19.38 -12.88 5.75
N PRO A 260 20.43 -13.34 6.44
CA PRO A 260 21.76 -12.69 6.40
C PRO A 260 22.30 -12.44 4.98
N GLY A 261 22.07 -13.39 4.05
CA GLY A 261 22.42 -13.22 2.64
C GLY A 261 21.65 -12.10 1.91
N GLY A 262 20.44 -11.80 2.37
CA GLY A 262 19.63 -10.69 1.85
C GLY A 262 20.27 -9.34 2.15
N TYR A 263 20.76 -9.13 3.38
CA TYR A 263 21.43 -7.89 3.75
C TYR A 263 22.75 -7.66 3.00
N ASN A 264 23.47 -8.73 2.65
CA ASN A 264 24.63 -8.63 1.77
C ASN A 264 24.26 -8.07 0.39
N THR A 265 23.07 -8.40 -0.11
CA THR A 265 22.56 -7.84 -1.37
C THR A 265 22.13 -6.39 -1.17
N VAL A 266 21.47 -6.06 -0.04
CA VAL A 266 21.13 -4.67 0.31
C VAL A 266 22.36 -3.78 0.29
N ARG A 267 23.45 -4.18 0.97
CA ARG A 267 24.73 -3.46 1.01
C ARG A 267 25.32 -3.22 -0.39
N LYS A 268 25.22 -4.20 -1.29
CA LYS A 268 25.67 -4.07 -2.69
C LYS A 268 24.83 -3.07 -3.48
N CYS A 269 23.53 -2.99 -3.21
CA CYS A 269 22.61 -2.08 -3.87
C CYS A 269 22.72 -0.65 -3.34
N THR A 270 22.81 -0.47 -2.01
CA THR A 270 22.93 0.83 -1.36
C THR A 270 23.61 0.72 0.01
N ALA A 271 24.55 1.65 0.26
CA ALA A 271 25.17 1.81 1.58
C ALA A 271 24.30 2.65 2.54
N ASP A 272 23.25 3.32 2.04
CA ASP A 272 22.47 4.28 2.84
C ASP A 272 21.65 3.58 3.91
N ILE A 273 21.11 2.39 3.62
CA ILE A 273 20.35 1.59 4.59
C ILE A 273 21.24 1.18 5.77
N GLU A 274 22.43 0.65 5.49
CA GLU A 274 23.39 0.25 6.52
C GLU A 274 23.85 1.45 7.35
N ARG A 275 24.22 2.55 6.68
CA ARG A 275 24.64 3.79 7.35
C ARG A 275 23.55 4.37 8.25
N THR A 276 22.31 4.43 7.76
CA THR A 276 21.17 4.96 8.51
C THR A 276 20.83 4.06 9.70
N SER A 277 20.96 2.74 9.53
CA SER A 277 20.75 1.76 10.59
C SER A 277 21.79 1.93 11.70
N ALA A 278 23.07 2.02 11.34
CA ALA A 278 24.18 2.24 12.27
C ALA A 278 24.03 3.56 13.04
N TRP A 279 23.71 4.65 12.33
CA TRP A 279 23.44 5.94 12.95
C TRP A 279 22.27 5.89 13.92
N SER A 280 21.17 5.24 13.54
CA SER A 280 19.97 5.15 14.37
C SER A 280 20.22 4.33 15.64
N LEU A 281 20.97 3.24 15.53
CA LEU A 281 21.44 2.45 16.68
C LEU A 281 22.32 3.29 17.61
N GLN A 282 23.31 3.99 17.04
CA GLN A 282 24.20 4.84 17.81
C GLN A 282 23.41 5.91 18.58
N MET A 283 22.47 6.59 17.92
CA MET A 283 21.65 7.63 18.55
C MET A 283 20.75 7.07 19.66
N PHE A 284 20.12 5.93 19.43
CA PHE A 284 19.25 5.29 20.42
C PHE A 284 20.03 4.77 21.64
N LEU A 285 21.25 4.26 21.42
CA LEU A 285 22.12 3.69 22.46
C LEU A 285 23.06 4.72 23.11
N SER A 286 23.14 5.94 22.58
CA SER A 286 23.96 7.01 23.15
C SER A 286 23.51 7.34 24.58
N PRO A 287 24.46 7.67 25.49
CA PRO A 287 24.12 8.11 26.83
C PRO A 287 23.33 9.42 26.79
N LEU A 288 22.14 9.43 27.40
CA LEU A 288 21.28 10.61 27.46
C LEU A 288 21.67 11.58 28.60
N ASP A 289 22.33 11.08 29.65
CA ASP A 289 22.81 11.83 30.82
C ASP A 289 24.15 11.23 31.29
N SER A 290 25.14 12.07 31.59
CA SER A 290 26.49 11.62 32.01
C SER A 290 26.54 10.92 33.38
N GLN A 291 25.45 10.91 34.16
CA GLN A 291 25.44 10.35 35.52
C GLN A 291 24.33 9.33 35.83
N ARG A 292 23.38 9.07 34.90
CA ARG A 292 22.21 8.20 35.18
C ARG A 292 21.91 7.13 34.14
N ASP A 293 22.64 7.08 33.04
CA ASP A 293 22.47 5.98 32.08
C ASP A 293 23.27 4.78 32.57
N SER A 294 22.54 3.74 33.02
CA SER A 294 23.11 2.43 33.31
C SER A 294 23.96 2.00 32.11
N GLN A 295 25.21 1.60 32.37
CA GLN A 295 26.14 1.17 31.34
C GLN A 295 25.45 0.19 30.38
N LEU A 296 25.64 0.39 29.07
CA LEU A 296 25.19 -0.55 28.04
C LEU A 296 25.59 -1.97 28.45
N THR A 297 24.66 -2.92 28.31
CA THR A 297 24.95 -4.35 28.48
C THR A 297 26.02 -4.78 27.48
N GLU A 298 26.73 -5.86 27.76
CA GLU A 298 27.79 -6.32 26.88
C GLU A 298 27.25 -6.68 25.48
N ILE A 299 26.02 -7.18 25.42
CA ILE A 299 25.34 -7.50 24.16
C ILE A 299 24.96 -6.24 23.39
N THR A 300 24.45 -5.19 24.04
CA THR A 300 24.13 -3.93 23.34
C THR A 300 25.38 -3.20 22.87
N LYS A 301 26.50 -3.30 23.61
CA LYS A 301 27.83 -2.87 23.13
C LYS A 301 28.27 -3.67 21.92
N SER A 302 28.08 -5.00 21.93
CA SER A 302 28.43 -5.86 20.79
C SER A 302 27.63 -5.49 19.54
N ILE A 303 26.32 -5.28 19.66
CA ILE A 303 25.46 -4.86 18.54
C ILE A 303 25.93 -3.50 17.99
N LEU A 304 26.23 -2.55 18.88
CA LEU A 304 26.72 -1.23 18.47
C LEU A 304 28.10 -1.31 17.79
N HIS A 305 29.01 -2.14 18.32
CA HIS A 305 30.32 -2.37 17.72
C HIS A 305 30.19 -3.00 16.34
N GLU A 306 29.32 -3.99 16.17
CA GLU A 306 29.02 -4.59 14.86
C GLU A 306 28.51 -3.54 13.87
N ALA A 307 27.54 -2.72 14.27
CA ALA A 307 26.96 -1.70 13.41
C ALA A 307 27.95 -0.60 12.97
N LEU A 308 28.96 -0.32 13.80
CA LEU A 308 29.97 0.72 13.53
C LEU A 308 31.23 0.17 12.85
N ASP A 309 31.45 -1.14 12.86
CA ASP A 309 32.61 -1.75 12.21
C ASP A 309 32.34 -1.98 10.72
N ASN A 310 32.81 -1.04 9.89
CA ASN A 310 32.71 -1.11 8.43
C ASN A 310 33.40 -2.36 7.80
N ARG A 311 34.20 -3.11 8.58
CA ARG A 311 34.81 -4.38 8.14
C ARG A 311 33.99 -5.60 8.53
N CYS A 312 32.88 -5.43 9.26
CA CYS A 312 32.08 -6.53 9.76
C CYS A 312 31.29 -7.21 8.63
N GLU A 313 31.51 -8.51 8.44
CA GLU A 313 30.70 -9.33 7.54
C GLU A 313 29.32 -9.65 8.13
N LYS A 314 29.15 -9.53 9.45
CA LYS A 314 27.87 -9.74 10.12
C LYS A 314 26.98 -8.52 9.92
N LEU A 315 25.72 -8.78 9.61
CA LEU A 315 24.70 -7.79 9.26
C LEU A 315 23.46 -7.92 10.14
N ASP A 316 23.64 -8.48 11.34
CA ASP A 316 22.58 -8.84 12.27
C ASP A 316 22.04 -7.59 12.98
N SER A 317 22.84 -6.52 13.05
CA SER A 317 22.46 -5.22 13.60
C SER A 317 21.54 -4.38 12.69
N ILE A 318 21.56 -4.61 11.37
CA ILE A 318 20.76 -3.84 10.39
C ILE A 318 19.26 -3.85 10.73
N PRO A 319 18.58 -4.99 10.98
CA PRO A 319 17.15 -5.00 11.25
C PRO A 319 16.75 -4.10 12.42
N LEU A 320 17.49 -4.13 13.54
CA LEU A 320 17.20 -3.28 14.69
C LEU A 320 17.42 -1.79 14.34
N GLY A 321 18.49 -1.46 13.62
CA GLY A 321 18.76 -0.10 13.18
C GLY A 321 17.71 0.45 12.21
N LEU A 322 17.20 -0.38 11.30
CA LEU A 322 16.10 -0.03 10.41
C LEU A 322 14.81 0.29 11.17
N ILE A 323 14.45 -0.53 12.17
CA ILE A 323 13.27 -0.30 13.01
C ILE A 323 13.41 1.03 13.77
N LEU A 324 14.59 1.31 14.32
CA LEU A 324 14.88 2.55 15.03
C LEU A 324 14.85 3.77 14.10
N SER A 325 15.39 3.64 12.89
CA SER A 325 15.29 4.68 11.86
C SER A 325 13.84 5.03 11.55
N GLU A 326 12.99 4.02 11.38
CA GLU A 326 11.56 4.22 11.13
C GLU A 326 10.85 4.82 12.35
N LEU A 327 11.25 4.44 13.57
CA LEU A 327 10.72 5.02 14.81
C LEU A 327 11.07 6.52 14.94
N PHE A 328 12.28 6.92 14.55
CA PHE A 328 12.71 8.32 14.53
C PHE A 328 11.94 9.11 13.49
N PHE A 329 11.86 8.60 12.26
CA PHE A 329 11.04 9.22 11.21
C PHE A 329 9.56 9.37 11.64
N ASN A 330 8.97 8.33 12.23
CA ASN A 330 7.61 8.40 12.77
C ASN A 330 7.48 9.46 13.88
N THR A 331 8.50 9.62 14.72
CA THR A 331 8.52 10.64 15.77
C THR A 331 8.48 12.04 15.17
N ASP A 332 9.25 12.28 14.11
CA ASP A 332 9.21 13.55 13.37
C ASP A 332 7.81 13.80 12.79
N LEU A 333 7.20 12.80 12.16
CA LEU A 333 5.84 12.93 11.64
C LEU A 333 4.80 13.24 12.73
N VAL A 334 4.88 12.58 13.90
CA VAL A 334 3.97 12.83 15.03
C VAL A 334 4.09 14.27 15.54
N LEU A 335 5.30 14.83 15.55
CA LEU A 335 5.57 16.17 16.06
C LEU A 335 5.29 17.27 15.04
N VAL A 336 5.59 17.04 13.76
CA VAL A 336 5.39 18.01 12.67
C VAL A 336 3.92 18.05 12.24
N PHE A 337 3.21 16.92 12.27
CA PHE A 337 1.82 16.79 11.84
C PHE A 337 0.94 16.26 12.99
N PRO A 338 0.64 17.10 14.00
CA PRO A 338 -0.20 16.69 15.13
C PRO A 338 -1.62 16.35 14.68
N GLY A 339 -2.26 15.39 15.37
CA GLY A 339 -3.68 15.08 15.18
C GLY A 339 -4.00 14.12 14.04
N HIS A 340 -3.00 13.41 13.48
CA HIS A 340 -3.20 12.40 12.44
C HIS A 340 -3.13 10.97 12.99
N GLU A 341 -4.27 10.29 13.03
CA GLU A 341 -4.41 8.95 13.61
C GLU A 341 -3.57 7.88 12.91
N ALA A 342 -3.40 7.98 11.59
CA ALA A 342 -2.64 7.03 10.78
C ALA A 342 -1.18 6.91 11.25
N ILE A 343 -0.55 8.03 11.62
CA ILE A 343 0.83 8.08 12.12
C ILE A 343 0.96 7.31 13.44
N TRP A 344 -0.03 7.46 14.35
CA TRP A 344 -0.06 6.75 15.63
C TRP A 344 -0.30 5.25 15.46
N TYR A 345 -1.15 4.82 14.53
CA TYR A 345 -1.28 3.41 14.18
C TYR A 345 0.02 2.84 13.62
N HIS A 346 0.71 3.59 12.77
CA HIS A 346 2.02 3.18 12.26
C HIS A 346 3.05 3.06 13.38
N ARG A 347 3.07 4.00 14.32
CA ARG A 347 3.93 3.93 15.51
C ARG A 347 3.75 2.62 16.27
N ARG A 348 2.50 2.26 16.57
CA ARG A 348 2.18 1.01 17.29
C ARG A 348 2.70 -0.22 16.56
N PHE A 349 2.61 -0.24 15.24
CA PHE A 349 3.21 -1.31 14.43
C PHE A 349 4.73 -1.34 14.56
N ILE A 350 5.42 -0.21 14.44
CA ILE A 350 6.89 -0.13 14.58
C ILE A 350 7.32 -0.67 15.95
N LEU A 351 6.63 -0.29 17.02
CA LEU A 351 6.92 -0.77 18.37
C LEU A 351 6.67 -2.27 18.55
N HIS A 352 5.66 -2.82 17.88
CA HIS A 352 5.43 -4.25 17.86
C HIS A 352 6.60 -5.00 17.18
N VAL A 353 7.02 -4.53 15.99
CA VAL A 353 8.17 -5.11 15.27
C VAL A 353 9.47 -4.97 16.06
N PHE A 354 9.67 -3.84 16.77
CA PHE A 354 10.79 -3.66 17.68
C PHE A 354 10.83 -4.75 18.76
N GLN A 355 9.68 -5.03 19.41
CA GLN A 355 9.61 -6.05 20.46
C GLN A 355 9.89 -7.45 19.91
N GLU A 356 9.36 -7.81 18.74
CA GLU A 356 9.67 -9.09 18.08
C GLU A 356 11.16 -9.23 17.75
N CYS A 357 11.78 -8.14 17.26
CA CYS A 357 13.21 -8.11 16.97
C CYS A 357 14.06 -8.31 18.24
N VAL A 358 13.72 -7.61 19.32
CA VAL A 358 14.40 -7.75 20.62
C VAL A 358 14.29 -9.19 21.15
N GLN A 359 13.09 -9.80 21.11
CA GLN A 359 12.90 -11.19 21.54
C GLN A 359 13.72 -12.19 20.69
N SER A 360 13.88 -11.90 19.40
CA SER A 360 14.67 -12.74 18.49
C SER A 360 16.17 -12.69 18.83
N LEU A 361 16.69 -11.51 19.22
CA LEU A 361 18.07 -11.34 19.68
C LEU A 361 18.36 -12.13 20.97
N GLU A 362 17.40 -12.18 21.90
CA GLU A 362 17.55 -12.95 23.15
C GLU A 362 17.63 -14.46 22.91
N ASN A 363 16.77 -14.98 22.04
CA ASN A 363 16.76 -16.39 21.67
C ASN A 363 18.08 -16.82 21.02
N TYR A 364 18.75 -15.91 20.29
CA TYR A 364 20.05 -16.17 19.68
C TYR A 364 21.18 -16.20 20.72
N SER A 365 21.14 -15.27 21.70
CA SER A 365 22.10 -15.23 22.80
C SER A 365 22.01 -16.45 23.73
N GLY A 366 20.79 -16.92 24.01
CA GLY A 366 20.55 -18.11 24.84
C GLY A 366 21.07 -19.43 24.23
N LYS A 367 21.09 -19.56 22.88
CA LYS A 367 21.59 -20.77 22.19
C LYS A 367 23.12 -20.87 22.17
N ASN A 368 23.83 -19.74 22.09
CA ASN A 368 25.29 -19.74 22.03
C ASN A 368 25.99 -20.02 23.37
N ASN A 369 25.27 -19.97 24.49
CA ASN A 369 25.83 -20.24 25.83
C ASN A 369 25.79 -21.72 26.24
N CYS A 370 25.28 -22.63 25.40
CA CYS A 370 25.24 -24.05 25.72
C CYS A 370 26.50 -24.79 25.20
N HIS A 371 27.69 -24.40 25.67
CA HIS A 371 28.89 -25.22 25.46
C HIS A 371 28.86 -26.40 26.43
N LYS A 372 28.70 -27.62 25.89
CA LYS A 372 28.97 -28.86 26.62
C LYS A 372 30.47 -29.12 26.58
N ASP A 373 31.10 -29.17 27.75
CA ASP A 373 32.42 -29.74 27.96
C ASP A 373 32.39 -31.27 27.87
N ASN A 374 33.51 -31.87 27.45
CA ASN A 374 33.65 -33.30 27.12
C ASN A 374 33.42 -34.27 28.31
N ASN A 375 33.05 -33.79 29.49
CA ASN A 375 32.80 -34.61 30.67
C ASN A 375 31.34 -34.55 31.18
N GLY A 376 30.42 -33.92 30.46
CA GLY A 376 28.98 -34.05 30.73
C GLY A 376 28.50 -33.47 32.07
N VAL A 377 29.24 -32.52 32.67
CA VAL A 377 28.82 -31.80 33.87
C VAL A 377 28.62 -30.33 33.52
N SER A 378 27.37 -29.87 33.56
CA SER A 378 27.03 -28.47 33.28
C SER A 378 27.64 -27.56 34.36
N LEU A 379 28.63 -26.76 33.96
CA LEU A 379 29.13 -25.64 34.77
C LEU A 379 28.08 -24.52 34.77
N GLU A 380 27.08 -24.62 35.65
CA GLU A 380 26.24 -23.49 36.04
C GLU A 380 27.08 -22.48 36.83
N LYS A 381 27.98 -21.76 36.16
CA LYS A 381 28.36 -20.43 36.62
C LYS A 381 27.18 -19.54 36.30
N ALA A 382 26.36 -19.27 37.31
CA ALA A 382 25.35 -18.22 37.32
C ALA A 382 25.99 -16.84 37.10
N LYS A 383 26.47 -16.56 35.88
CA LYS A 383 26.52 -15.19 35.37
C LYS A 383 25.07 -14.77 35.25
N ARG A 384 24.63 -13.79 36.05
CA ARG A 384 23.35 -13.11 35.85
C ARG A 384 23.23 -12.83 34.34
N MET A 385 22.30 -13.50 33.68
CA MET A 385 22.05 -13.29 32.27
C MET A 385 21.59 -11.84 32.15
N GLU A 386 22.42 -10.97 31.58
CA GLU A 386 22.03 -9.58 31.33
C GLU A 386 20.81 -9.61 30.43
N ASN A 387 19.67 -9.12 30.93
CA ASN A 387 18.43 -9.11 30.18
C ASN A 387 18.49 -7.97 29.15
N VAL A 388 18.84 -8.32 27.91
CA VAL A 388 18.99 -7.38 26.79
C VAL A 388 17.67 -6.71 26.49
N SER A 389 16.56 -7.46 26.57
CA SER A 389 15.22 -6.91 26.44
C SER A 389 14.96 -5.85 27.50
N ASP A 390 15.31 -6.09 28.77
CA ASP A 390 15.13 -5.07 29.82
C ASP A 390 15.90 -3.78 29.51
N CYS A 391 17.14 -3.85 29.03
CA CYS A 391 17.94 -2.68 28.68
C CYS A 391 17.32 -1.88 27.52
N LEU A 392 17.00 -2.56 26.41
CA LEU A 392 16.44 -1.92 25.22
C LEU A 392 15.01 -1.40 25.46
N LEU A 393 14.21 -2.14 26.23
CA LEU A 393 12.87 -1.71 26.64
C LEU A 393 12.93 -0.51 27.59
N GLN A 394 13.85 -0.46 28.55
CA GLN A 394 14.02 0.72 29.41
C GLN A 394 14.38 1.98 28.61
N ARG A 395 15.25 1.85 27.60
CA ARG A 395 15.57 2.94 26.67
C ARG A 395 14.34 3.35 25.86
N LEU A 396 13.59 2.39 25.33
CA LEU A 396 12.33 2.66 24.61
C LEU A 396 11.32 3.36 25.51
N MET A 397 11.17 2.93 26.77
CA MET A 397 10.29 3.56 27.76
C MET A 397 10.63 5.04 27.95
N ARG A 398 11.92 5.37 28.11
CA ARG A 398 12.38 6.77 28.20
C ARG A 398 12.03 7.55 26.93
N PHE A 399 12.29 6.98 25.76
CA PHE A 399 11.98 7.59 24.47
C PHE A 399 10.48 7.90 24.31
N GLU A 400 9.61 6.92 24.57
CA GLU A 400 8.15 7.10 24.53
C GLU A 400 7.65 8.10 25.57
N THR A 401 8.26 8.15 26.77
CA THR A 401 7.88 9.09 27.83
C THR A 401 8.12 10.53 27.41
N VAL A 402 9.23 10.81 26.73
CA VAL A 402 9.54 12.14 26.19
C VAL A 402 8.53 12.53 25.11
N LEU A 403 8.25 11.65 24.15
CA LEU A 403 7.27 11.93 23.10
C LEU A 403 5.87 12.17 23.68
N TYR A 404 5.39 11.30 24.56
CA TYR A 404 4.09 11.45 25.22
C TYR A 404 4.01 12.77 25.98
N SER A 405 5.06 13.15 26.71
CA SER A 405 5.08 14.41 27.46
C SER A 405 4.98 15.64 26.57
N ARG A 406 5.53 15.60 25.35
CA ARG A 406 5.37 16.67 24.36
C ARG A 406 3.97 16.70 23.75
N CYS A 407 3.36 15.53 23.50
CA CYS A 407 2.07 15.44 22.81
C CYS A 407 0.86 15.62 23.73
N LYS A 408 0.97 15.28 25.03
CA LYS A 408 -0.17 15.33 25.98
C LYS A 408 -0.67 16.75 26.27
N THR A 409 0.20 17.75 26.10
CA THR A 409 -0.09 19.16 26.33
C THR A 409 -0.60 19.88 25.09
N ASP A 410 -0.61 19.19 23.95
CA ASP A 410 -1.02 19.76 22.67
C ASP A 410 -2.54 19.94 22.59
N LYS A 411 -2.97 20.88 21.75
CA LYS A 411 -4.39 21.11 21.46
C LYS A 411 -4.85 20.13 20.36
N ASP A 412 -6.14 20.14 20.04
CA ASP A 412 -6.75 19.24 19.03
C ASP A 412 -6.69 17.73 19.37
N ARG A 413 -6.80 16.88 18.34
CA ARG A 413 -6.88 15.41 18.49
C ARG A 413 -5.58 14.77 18.98
N GLN A 414 -4.47 15.50 18.97
CA GLN A 414 -3.14 14.97 19.29
C GLN A 414 -3.05 14.43 20.73
N ALA A 415 -3.49 15.20 21.72
CA ALA A 415 -3.52 14.75 23.12
C ALA A 415 -4.37 13.49 23.30
N SER A 416 -5.51 13.40 22.59
CA SER A 416 -6.36 12.21 22.61
C SER A 416 -5.66 10.98 22.02
N TYR A 417 -4.95 11.12 20.91
CA TYR A 417 -4.21 10.01 20.30
C TYR A 417 -3.00 9.58 21.12
N ALA A 418 -2.28 10.54 21.72
CA ALA A 418 -1.19 10.26 22.65
C ALA A 418 -1.68 9.49 23.88
N GLU A 419 -2.86 9.84 24.41
CA GLU A 419 -3.47 9.14 25.54
C GLU A 419 -3.92 7.72 25.19
N LYS A 420 -4.54 7.55 24.02
CA LYS A 420 -4.86 6.20 23.47
C LYS A 420 -3.59 5.37 23.26
N HIS A 421 -2.50 5.99 22.80
CA HIS A 421 -1.21 5.32 22.64
C HIS A 421 -0.60 4.91 23.98
N ARG A 422 -0.63 5.78 25.00
CA ARG A 422 -0.21 5.44 26.37
C ARG A 422 -0.98 4.25 26.93
N ALA A 423 -2.32 4.25 26.79
CA ALA A 423 -3.16 3.15 27.23
C ALA A 423 -2.86 1.84 26.48
N TRP A 424 -2.61 1.92 25.17
CA TRP A 424 -2.17 0.78 24.36
C TRP A 424 -0.80 0.24 24.81
N LEU A 425 0.18 1.10 25.08
CA LEU A 425 1.49 0.71 25.60
C LEU A 425 1.37 -0.06 26.92
N ALA A 426 0.55 0.44 27.86
CA ALA A 426 0.35 -0.21 29.16
C ALA A 426 -0.37 -1.55 29.02
N SER A 427 -1.39 -1.64 28.16
CA SER A 427 -2.23 -2.83 28.03
C SER A 427 -1.57 -3.93 27.20
N ILE A 428 -1.01 -3.58 26.04
CA ILE A 428 -0.49 -4.52 25.04
C ILE A 428 1.01 -4.74 25.20
N MET A 429 1.79 -3.66 25.25
CA MET A 429 3.27 -3.75 25.35
C MET A 429 3.78 -3.94 26.78
N LYS A 430 2.90 -3.81 27.79
CA LYS A 430 3.23 -3.81 29.23
C LYS A 430 4.25 -2.72 29.62
N ILE A 431 4.26 -1.62 28.88
CA ILE A 431 5.12 -0.45 29.10
C ILE A 431 4.31 0.64 29.83
N ASN A 432 4.71 0.97 31.05
CA ASN A 432 4.06 2.02 31.86
C ASN A 432 4.86 3.32 31.85
N LEU A 433 4.34 4.36 31.17
CA LEU A 433 4.97 5.68 31.08
C LEU A 433 4.81 6.55 32.35
N ASN A 434 3.99 6.11 33.32
CA ASN A 434 3.67 6.87 34.54
C ASN A 434 4.61 6.57 35.72
N LEU A 435 5.58 5.66 35.56
CA LEU A 435 6.55 5.38 36.61
C LEU A 435 7.60 6.50 36.61
N PRO A 436 7.91 7.12 37.76
CA PRO A 436 9.10 7.95 37.84
C PRO A 436 10.29 7.09 37.39
N LEU A 437 11.11 7.62 36.49
CA LEU A 437 12.37 7.00 36.09
C LEU A 437 13.12 6.65 37.37
N ARG A 438 13.16 5.36 37.72
CA ARG A 438 13.86 4.87 38.90
C ARG A 438 15.37 5.00 38.72
#